data_AF-A0A937YCM4-F1
#
_entry.id   AF-A0A937YCM4-F1
#
_cell.length_a   1.000
_cell.length_b   1.000
_cell.length_c   1.000
_cell.angle_alpha   90.00
_cell.angle_beta   90.00
_cell.angle_gamma   90.00
#
_symmetry.space_group_name_H-M   'P 1'
#
loop_
_entity.id
_entity.type
_entity.pdbx_description
1 polymer ?
#
loop_
_entity_poly.entity_id
_entity_poly.type
_entity_poly.pdbx_seq_one_letter_code
_entity_poly.pdbx_strand_id
1 'polypeptide(L)'
;MSTRLDIPVIDAHHHLWRRTHLAWLDGPPVPRIFSEYESIRRDYLADEYLQVFPSQMGDAADLASAFPDLQIVLLHASMLTDRNPATLAQWRAGMQALSGCPNVSTKLSALTTFARRFSAEIWQPIVHDTLAWFGPARCMFGSSFPVEKLWTDYQRLFQVFRKCIDHL
;
A
#
# COMPACT_ATOMS: atom_id res chain seq x y z
N MET A 1 -21.18 7.98 18.29
CA MET A 1 -20.67 6.64 18.61
C MET A 1 -19.66 6.27 17.53
N SER A 2 -18.37 6.23 17.87
CA SER A 2 -17.29 5.91 16.93
C SER A 2 -17.15 4.40 16.85
N THR A 3 -17.52 3.80 15.72
CA THR A 3 -17.20 2.42 15.38
C THR A 3 -15.69 2.34 15.17
N ARG A 4 -14.97 1.87 16.19
CA ARG A 4 -13.58 1.46 16.04
C ARG A 4 -13.60 0.20 15.18
N LEU A 5 -13.10 0.28 13.96
CA LEU A 5 -12.79 -0.91 13.18
C LEU A 5 -11.63 -1.61 13.88
N ASP A 6 -11.85 -2.83 14.36
CA ASP A 6 -10.83 -3.74 14.89
C ASP A 6 -10.01 -4.35 13.74
N ILE A 7 -9.56 -3.50 12.82
CA ILE A 7 -8.66 -3.88 11.72
C ILE A 7 -7.30 -3.29 12.07
N PRO A 8 -6.24 -4.09 12.24
CA PRO A 8 -4.90 -3.58 12.51
C PRO A 8 -4.43 -2.69 11.35
N VAL A 9 -4.15 -1.42 11.65
CA VAL A 9 -3.63 -0.45 10.67
C VAL A 9 -2.11 -0.36 10.83
N ILE A 10 -1.40 -0.95 9.88
CA ILE A 10 0.07 -0.87 9.80
C ILE A 10 0.42 0.29 8.85
N ASP A 11 0.89 1.41 9.39
CA ASP A 11 1.53 2.47 8.58
C ASP A 11 2.98 2.07 8.32
N ALA A 12 3.21 1.41 7.19
CA ALA A 12 4.56 1.05 6.79
C ALA A 12 5.24 2.29 6.20
N HIS A 13 5.90 3.09 7.02
CA HIS A 13 6.56 4.31 6.56
C HIS A 13 8.08 4.12 6.47
N HIS A 14 8.58 3.32 5.53
CA HIS A 14 9.99 2.93 5.58
C HIS A 14 10.68 2.72 4.22
N HIS A 15 11.84 3.39 4.12
CA HIS A 15 12.95 3.18 3.18
C HIS A 15 13.67 1.84 3.48
N LEU A 16 14.77 1.51 2.80
CA LEU A 16 15.56 0.30 3.09
C LEU A 16 16.17 0.36 4.51
N TRP A 17 15.85 -0.60 5.38
CA TRP A 17 16.55 -0.79 6.66
C TRP A 17 16.64 -2.27 7.03
N ARG A 18 17.70 -2.64 7.76
CA ARG A 18 17.81 -3.93 8.44
C ARG A 18 17.14 -3.83 9.82
N ARG A 19 16.43 -4.88 10.22
CA ARG A 19 15.76 -5.05 11.52
C ARG A 19 16.73 -4.82 12.68
N THR A 20 17.99 -5.24 12.51
CA THR A 20 19.07 -5.03 13.49
C THR A 20 19.35 -3.55 13.79
N HIS A 21 18.93 -2.63 12.93
CA HIS A 21 19.10 -1.19 13.14
C HIS A 21 17.89 -0.54 13.84
N LEU A 22 16.81 -1.29 14.06
CA LEU A 22 15.57 -0.81 14.67
C LEU A 22 15.35 -1.57 15.98
N ALA A 23 16.03 -1.12 17.04
CA ALA A 23 16.04 -1.78 18.35
C ALA A 23 14.64 -2.02 18.95
N TRP A 24 13.61 -1.27 18.52
CA TRP A 24 12.23 -1.46 18.96
C TRP A 24 11.49 -2.61 18.26
N LEU A 25 12.01 -3.11 17.13
CA LEU A 25 11.56 -4.32 16.44
C LEU A 25 12.35 -5.56 16.90
N ASP A 26 13.41 -5.37 17.68
CA ASP A 26 14.29 -6.42 18.21
C ASP A 26 13.91 -6.72 19.67
N GLY A 27 13.51 -7.97 19.97
CA GLY A 27 12.97 -8.36 21.29
C GLY A 27 11.46 -8.64 21.31
N PRO A 28 10.86 -9.18 22.39
CA PRO A 28 9.46 -9.60 22.39
C PRO A 28 8.50 -8.44 22.06
N PRO A 29 7.35 -8.71 21.42
CA PRO A 29 6.38 -7.67 21.12
C PRO A 29 5.92 -6.98 22.40
N VAL A 30 5.84 -5.66 22.36
CA VAL A 30 5.38 -4.84 23.48
C VAL A 30 4.19 -4.00 23.00
N PRO A 31 3.11 -3.84 23.78
CA PRO A 31 1.97 -3.04 23.36
C PRO A 31 2.39 -1.62 22.96
N ARG A 32 2.02 -1.19 21.74
CA ARG A 32 2.30 0.15 21.19
C ARG A 32 1.02 0.85 20.77
N ILE A 33 1.13 2.14 20.46
CA ILE A 33 0.03 2.97 19.93
C ILE A 33 -0.48 2.54 18.55
N PHE A 34 0.22 1.63 17.86
CA PHE A 34 -0.07 1.18 16.49
C PHE A 34 -0.55 -0.28 16.41
N SER A 35 -1.09 -0.87 17.49
CA SER A 35 -1.55 -2.27 17.56
C SER A 35 -0.44 -3.31 17.30
N GLU A 36 -0.81 -4.58 17.06
CA GLU A 36 0.09 -5.70 16.77
C GLU A 36 0.94 -5.40 15.52
N TYR A 37 2.25 -5.58 15.62
CA TYR A 37 3.24 -5.23 14.58
C TYR A 37 4.21 -6.37 14.28
N GLU A 38 3.88 -7.59 14.73
CA GLU A 38 4.70 -8.78 14.59
C GLU A 38 4.97 -9.12 13.12
N SER A 39 3.99 -8.88 12.25
CA SER A 39 4.09 -9.10 10.81
C SER A 39 5.17 -8.26 10.13
N ILE A 40 5.59 -7.13 10.72
CA ILE A 40 6.64 -6.26 10.18
C ILE A 40 8.02 -6.50 10.79
N ARG A 41 8.17 -7.49 11.69
CA ARG A 41 9.42 -7.77 12.43
C ARG A 41 10.39 -8.65 11.65
N ARG A 42 10.60 -8.35 10.38
CA ARG A 42 11.51 -9.07 9.49
C ARG A 42 12.32 -8.10 8.64
N ASP A 43 13.45 -8.56 8.13
CA ASP A 43 14.15 -7.85 7.06
C ASP A 43 13.31 -7.93 5.79
N TYR A 44 13.18 -6.81 5.10
CA TYR A 44 12.59 -6.77 3.77
C TYR A 44 13.73 -6.59 2.77
N LEU A 45 13.88 -7.52 1.83
CA LEU A 45 14.92 -7.48 0.81
C LEU A 45 14.54 -6.47 -0.28
N ALA A 46 15.54 -5.93 -0.99
CA ALA A 46 15.31 -5.01 -2.10
C ALA A 46 14.39 -5.63 -3.17
N ASP A 47 14.50 -6.95 -3.32
CA ASP A 47 13.76 -7.81 -4.23
C ASP A 47 12.27 -7.91 -3.86
N GLU A 48 11.92 -7.65 -2.60
CA GLU A 48 10.54 -7.65 -2.09
C GLU A 48 9.84 -6.28 -2.28
N TYR A 49 10.60 -5.26 -2.70
CA TYR A 49 10.07 -3.95 -3.05
C TYR A 49 9.89 -3.84 -4.56
N LEU A 50 8.64 -4.00 -5.01
CA LEU A 50 8.29 -3.82 -6.41
C LEU A 50 7.60 -2.48 -6.62
N GLN A 51 8.32 -1.53 -7.22
CA GLN A 51 7.71 -0.35 -7.84
C GLN A 51 7.61 -0.58 -9.34
N VAL A 52 6.37 -0.68 -9.82
CA VAL A 52 6.06 -0.82 -11.25
C VAL A 52 5.06 0.25 -11.68
N PHE A 53 5.15 0.64 -12.94
CA PHE A 53 4.16 1.49 -13.60
C PHE A 53 3.08 0.62 -14.27
N PRO A 54 1.90 1.18 -14.62
CA PRO A 54 0.81 0.42 -15.22
C PRO A 54 1.21 -0.44 -16.43
N SER A 55 2.17 0.02 -17.23
CA SER A 55 2.69 -0.71 -18.39
C SER A 55 3.52 -1.95 -18.07
N GLN A 56 4.04 -2.08 -16.84
CA GLN A 56 4.93 -3.16 -16.41
C GLN A 56 4.20 -4.22 -15.56
N MET A 57 2.91 -4.02 -15.30
CA MET A 57 2.16 -4.86 -14.37
C MET A 57 1.94 -6.29 -14.87
N GLY A 58 1.94 -6.51 -16.19
CA GLY A 58 1.87 -7.86 -16.78
C GLY A 58 3.12 -8.67 -16.42
N ASP A 59 4.30 -8.15 -16.75
CA ASP A 59 5.59 -8.76 -16.42
C ASP A 59 5.75 -8.99 -14.90
N ALA A 60 5.24 -8.04 -14.10
CA ALA A 60 5.23 -8.16 -12.65
C ALA A 60 4.37 -9.33 -12.14
N ALA A 61 3.22 -9.57 -12.76
CA ALA A 61 2.34 -10.69 -12.42
C ALA A 61 2.97 -12.04 -12.84
N ASP A 62 3.64 -12.08 -13.99
CA ASP A 62 4.39 -13.24 -14.45
C ASP A 62 5.53 -13.58 -13.47
N LEU A 63 6.29 -12.58 -13.03
CA LEU A 63 7.32 -12.73 -12.00
C LEU A 63 6.73 -13.25 -10.68
N ALA A 64 5.69 -12.60 -10.17
CA ALA A 64 5.06 -12.99 -8.90
C ALA A 64 4.54 -14.43 -8.94
N SER A 65 3.99 -14.85 -10.07
CA SER A 65 3.48 -16.21 -10.29
C SER A 65 4.62 -17.24 -10.42
N ALA A 66 5.77 -16.86 -10.99
CA ALA A 66 6.94 -17.72 -11.12
C ALA A 66 7.65 -17.99 -9.77
N PHE A 67 7.50 -17.09 -8.79
CA PHE A 67 8.12 -17.21 -7.46
C PHE A 67 7.07 -17.14 -6.34
N PRO A 68 6.17 -18.14 -6.21
CA PRO A 68 5.04 -18.09 -5.29
C PRO A 68 5.43 -18.01 -3.80
N ASP A 69 6.64 -18.45 -3.45
CA ASP A 69 7.15 -18.39 -2.07
C ASP A 69 7.73 -17.01 -1.71
N LEU A 70 8.02 -16.17 -2.71
CA LEU A 70 8.55 -14.81 -2.49
C LEU A 70 7.39 -13.86 -2.18
N GLN A 71 7.43 -13.21 -1.02
CA GLN A 71 6.46 -12.18 -0.66
C GLN A 71 6.81 -10.86 -1.33
N ILE A 72 5.85 -10.27 -2.05
CA ILE A 72 6.05 -9.05 -2.82
C ILE A 72 5.12 -7.96 -2.30
N VAL A 73 5.65 -6.77 -2.06
CA VAL A 73 4.86 -5.58 -1.72
C VAL A 73 4.86 -4.62 -2.91
N LEU A 74 3.71 -4.52 -3.58
CA LEU A 74 3.46 -3.54 -4.62
C LEU A 74 3.34 -2.13 -4.02
N LEU A 75 4.21 -1.23 -4.44
CA LEU A 75 4.18 0.15 -3.93
C LEU A 75 3.14 1.00 -4.66
N HIS A 76 2.54 1.91 -3.90
CA HIS A 76 1.71 3.01 -4.39
C HIS A 76 0.54 2.59 -5.30
N ALA A 77 0.02 1.38 -5.08
CA ALA A 77 -0.92 0.73 -6.00
C ALA A 77 -0.49 0.88 -7.47
N SER A 78 0.77 0.54 -7.76
CA SER A 78 1.37 0.60 -9.10
C SER A 78 1.51 2.00 -9.72
N MET A 79 1.70 3.05 -8.91
CA MET A 79 2.06 4.39 -9.38
C MET A 79 1.21 4.86 -10.58
N LEU A 80 -0.11 4.93 -10.41
CA LEU A 80 -1.02 5.39 -11.47
C LEU A 80 -0.60 6.77 -12.00
N THR A 81 -0.10 6.81 -13.24
CA THR A 81 0.62 7.96 -13.82
C THR A 81 -0.27 9.07 -14.32
N ASP A 82 -1.52 8.76 -14.65
CA ASP A 82 -2.56 9.72 -14.99
C ASP A 82 -3.94 9.05 -14.85
N ARG A 83 -5.02 9.81 -15.09
CA ARG A 83 -6.40 9.35 -14.92
C ARG A 83 -7.21 9.39 -16.22
N ASN A 84 -6.56 9.37 -17.36
CA ASN A 84 -7.26 9.22 -18.63
C ASN A 84 -7.87 7.81 -18.72
N PRO A 85 -8.94 7.62 -19.52
CA PRO A 85 -9.63 6.33 -19.58
C PRO A 85 -8.75 5.13 -19.96
N ALA A 86 -7.75 5.33 -20.83
CA ALA A 86 -6.86 4.27 -21.29
C ALA A 86 -5.87 3.85 -20.18
N THR A 87 -5.22 4.82 -19.53
CA THR A 87 -4.30 4.56 -18.39
C THR A 87 -5.05 3.92 -17.23
N LEU A 88 -6.27 4.37 -16.94
CA LEU A 88 -7.12 3.74 -15.92
C LEU A 88 -7.47 2.30 -16.29
N ALA A 89 -7.87 2.03 -17.54
CA ALA A 89 -8.19 0.67 -17.98
C ALA A 89 -6.96 -0.27 -17.86
N GLN A 90 -5.79 0.20 -18.27
CA GLN A 90 -4.54 -0.54 -18.14
C GLN A 90 -4.19 -0.82 -16.67
N TRP A 91 -4.27 0.20 -15.82
CA TRP A 91 -4.02 0.06 -14.39
C TRP A 91 -4.97 -0.94 -13.74
N ARG A 92 -6.28 -0.89 -14.05
CA ARG A 92 -7.27 -1.84 -13.52
C ARG A 92 -6.94 -3.28 -13.91
N ALA A 93 -6.64 -3.52 -15.19
CA ALA A 93 -6.28 -4.84 -15.68
C ALA A 93 -5.03 -5.38 -14.96
N GLY A 94 -4.00 -4.56 -14.81
CA GLY A 94 -2.78 -4.95 -14.12
C GLY A 94 -2.99 -5.20 -12.62
N MET A 95 -3.76 -4.36 -11.93
CA MET A 95 -4.06 -4.54 -10.51
C MET A 95 -4.85 -5.82 -10.27
N GLN A 96 -5.81 -6.14 -11.14
CA GLN A 96 -6.55 -7.39 -11.09
C GLN A 96 -5.64 -8.61 -11.31
N ALA A 97 -4.73 -8.56 -12.29
CA ALA A 97 -3.76 -9.62 -12.52
C ALA A 97 -2.88 -9.86 -11.28
N LEU A 98 -2.28 -8.81 -10.73
CA LEU A 98 -1.46 -8.90 -9.53
C LEU A 98 -2.25 -9.36 -8.30
N SER A 99 -3.53 -8.98 -8.19
CA SER A 99 -4.37 -9.45 -7.08
C SER A 99 -4.61 -10.96 -7.10
N GLY A 100 -4.53 -11.59 -8.28
CA GLY A 100 -4.59 -13.04 -8.46
C GLY A 100 -3.36 -13.77 -7.91
N CYS A 101 -2.24 -13.08 -7.70
CA CYS A 101 -1.04 -13.64 -7.11
C CYS A 101 -1.14 -13.58 -5.57
N PRO A 102 -1.27 -14.70 -4.85
CA PRO A 102 -1.51 -14.70 -3.40
C PRO A 102 -0.34 -14.15 -2.57
N ASN A 103 0.87 -14.19 -3.14
CA ASN A 103 2.10 -13.66 -2.56
C ASN A 103 2.32 -12.16 -2.79
N VAL A 104 1.38 -11.47 -3.44
CA VAL A 104 1.43 -10.02 -3.65
C VAL A 104 0.49 -9.30 -2.69
N SER A 105 1.07 -8.41 -1.90
CA SER A 105 0.37 -7.39 -1.11
C SER A 105 0.57 -6.01 -1.74
N THR A 106 -0.25 -5.03 -1.40
CA THR A 106 -0.19 -3.70 -1.99
C THR A 106 -0.29 -2.59 -0.95
N LYS A 107 0.43 -1.50 -1.20
CA LYS A 107 0.52 -0.35 -0.32
C LYS A 107 -0.23 0.85 -0.90
N LEU A 108 -1.30 1.25 -0.24
CA LEU A 108 -2.12 2.41 -0.54
C LEU A 108 -1.42 3.68 -0.03
N SER A 109 -0.58 4.24 -0.90
CA SER A 109 0.34 5.35 -0.60
C SER A 109 0.65 6.15 -1.85
N ALA A 110 1.06 7.41 -1.71
CA ALA A 110 1.49 8.27 -2.81
C ALA A 110 0.52 8.41 -3.99
N LEU A 111 -0.78 8.13 -3.79
CA LEU A 111 -1.82 8.17 -4.83
C LEU A 111 -2.03 9.58 -5.41
N THR A 112 -1.42 10.57 -4.76
CA THR A 112 -1.48 11.99 -5.09
C THR A 112 -0.35 12.42 -6.03
N THR A 113 0.74 11.66 -6.09
CA THR A 113 2.01 12.06 -6.73
C THR A 113 1.81 12.53 -8.18
N PHE A 114 1.15 11.72 -8.99
CA PHE A 114 0.91 12.04 -10.40
C PHE A 114 -0.39 12.81 -10.64
N ALA A 115 -1.36 12.71 -9.71
CA ALA A 115 -2.55 13.55 -9.75
C ALA A 115 -2.24 15.03 -9.45
N ARG A 116 -1.11 15.31 -8.78
CA ARG A 116 -0.64 16.65 -8.40
C ARG A 116 -1.69 17.47 -7.63
N ARG A 117 -2.59 16.77 -6.94
CA ARG A 117 -3.72 17.32 -6.17
C ARG A 117 -4.19 16.29 -5.17
N PHE A 118 -4.36 16.68 -3.92
CA PHE A 118 -4.93 15.83 -2.88
C PHE A 118 -6.44 16.01 -2.74
N SER A 119 -7.21 14.92 -2.82
CA SER A 119 -8.65 14.92 -2.51
C SER A 119 -9.18 13.51 -2.24
N ALA A 120 -10.34 13.42 -1.58
CA ALA A 120 -10.99 12.13 -1.31
C ALA A 120 -11.47 11.46 -2.61
N GLU A 121 -11.92 12.24 -3.59
CA GLU A 121 -12.35 11.77 -4.91
C GLU A 121 -11.20 11.12 -5.70
N ILE A 122 -9.96 11.50 -5.38
CA ILE A 122 -8.76 10.89 -5.95
C ILE A 122 -8.46 9.56 -5.26
N TRP A 123 -8.49 9.54 -3.93
CA TRP A 123 -8.12 8.36 -3.14
C TRP A 123 -9.18 7.26 -3.17
N GLN A 124 -10.45 7.61 -2.99
CA GLN A 124 -11.53 6.68 -2.71
C GLN A 124 -11.70 5.60 -3.79
N PRO A 125 -11.76 5.92 -5.10
CA PRO A 125 -11.93 4.88 -6.12
C PRO A 125 -10.75 3.89 -6.15
N ILE A 126 -9.53 4.38 -5.95
CA ILE A 126 -8.32 3.55 -5.97
C ILE A 126 -8.28 2.65 -4.74
N VAL A 127 -8.59 3.19 -3.57
CA VAL A 127 -8.66 2.42 -2.31
C VAL A 127 -9.74 1.34 -2.40
N HIS A 128 -10.93 1.70 -2.92
CA HIS A 128 -12.07 0.78 -3.04
C HIS A 128 -11.79 -0.36 -4.02
N ASP A 129 -11.37 -0.02 -5.25
CA ASP A 129 -11.03 -1.00 -6.28
C ASP A 129 -9.92 -1.94 -5.77
N THR A 130 -8.86 -1.40 -5.16
CA THR A 130 -7.75 -2.19 -4.63
C THR A 130 -8.17 -3.12 -3.50
N LEU A 131 -8.99 -2.64 -2.54
CA LEU A 131 -9.51 -3.47 -1.45
C LEU A 131 -10.44 -4.57 -1.95
N ALA A 132 -11.27 -4.29 -2.96
CA ALA A 132 -12.15 -5.28 -3.56
C ALA A 132 -11.39 -6.43 -4.24
N TRP A 133 -10.22 -6.15 -4.83
CA TRP A 133 -9.42 -7.17 -5.52
C TRP A 133 -8.44 -7.90 -4.60
N PHE A 134 -7.68 -7.17 -3.78
CA PHE A 134 -6.65 -7.77 -2.93
C PHE A 134 -7.23 -8.35 -1.63
N GLY A 135 -8.35 -7.81 -1.17
CA GLY A 135 -8.87 -8.01 0.18
C GLY A 135 -8.09 -7.20 1.22
N PRO A 136 -8.70 -6.87 2.37
CA PRO A 136 -8.09 -6.01 3.39
C PRO A 136 -6.81 -6.60 3.98
N ALA A 137 -6.69 -7.93 4.05
CA ALA A 137 -5.51 -8.61 4.60
C ALA A 137 -4.23 -8.42 3.77
N ARG A 138 -4.34 -8.01 2.50
CA ARG A 138 -3.22 -7.76 1.58
C ARG A 138 -3.06 -6.28 1.23
N CYS A 139 -3.76 -5.38 1.92
CA CYS A 139 -3.69 -3.95 1.71
C CYS A 139 -3.10 -3.24 2.95
N MET A 140 -2.13 -2.35 2.72
CA MET A 140 -1.47 -1.59 3.77
C MET A 140 -1.62 -0.09 3.53
N PHE A 141 -1.85 0.69 4.58
CA PHE A 141 -1.70 2.15 4.50
C PHE A 141 -0.21 2.51 4.40
N GLY A 142 0.10 3.56 3.65
CA GLY A 142 1.40 4.19 3.73
C GLY A 142 1.33 5.68 3.47
N SER A 143 1.96 6.48 4.32
CA SER A 143 1.88 7.93 4.18
C SER A 143 2.63 8.50 2.96
N SER A 144 3.75 7.88 2.56
CA SER A 144 4.71 8.42 1.58
C SER A 144 5.32 9.77 1.97
N PHE A 145 5.29 10.12 3.25
CA PHE A 145 5.99 11.31 3.74
C PHE A 145 7.52 11.09 3.67
N PRO A 146 8.34 12.14 3.48
CA PRO A 146 7.95 13.54 3.36
C PRO A 146 7.52 13.95 1.95
N VAL A 147 7.56 13.09 0.93
CA VAL A 147 7.20 13.44 -0.45
C VAL A 147 5.75 13.92 -0.56
N GLU A 148 4.84 13.25 0.15
CA GLU A 148 3.42 13.59 0.13
C GLU A 148 3.12 14.99 0.74
N LYS A 149 4.07 15.59 1.47
CA LYS A 149 3.97 16.98 1.97
C LYS A 149 3.78 18.01 0.87
N LEU A 150 4.13 17.67 -0.37
CA LEU A 150 3.91 18.53 -1.54
C LEU A 150 2.41 18.77 -1.82
N TRP A 151 1.53 17.89 -1.32
CA TRP A 151 0.11 17.91 -1.67
C TRP A 151 -0.84 17.99 -0.48
N THR A 152 -0.42 17.50 0.71
CA THR A 152 -1.25 17.43 1.90
C THR A 152 -0.41 17.36 3.17
N ASP A 153 -1.03 17.50 4.34
CA ASP A 153 -0.44 17.18 5.63
C ASP A 153 -0.82 15.76 6.10
N TYR A 154 -0.06 15.24 7.07
CA TYR A 154 -0.19 13.85 7.50
C TYR A 154 -1.55 13.57 8.12
N GLN A 155 -2.06 14.52 8.92
CA GLN A 155 -3.35 14.38 9.59
C GLN A 155 -4.47 14.29 8.55
N ARG A 156 -4.48 15.19 7.57
CA ARG A 156 -5.47 15.22 6.49
C ARG A 156 -5.38 13.97 5.61
N LEU A 157 -4.17 13.50 5.29
CA LEU A 157 -3.95 12.24 4.58
C LEU A 157 -4.61 11.06 5.32
N PHE A 158 -4.28 10.89 6.60
CA PHE A 158 -4.80 9.80 7.40
C PHE A 158 -6.32 9.88 7.57
N GLN A 159 -6.89 11.08 7.76
CA GLN A 159 -8.33 11.28 7.82
C GLN A 159 -9.05 10.88 6.54
N VAL A 160 -8.51 11.21 5.36
CA VAL A 160 -9.10 10.78 4.08
C VAL A 160 -9.00 9.28 3.90
N PHE A 161 -7.84 8.69 4.20
CA PHE A 161 -7.69 7.24 4.12
C PHE A 161 -8.72 6.52 5.01
N ARG A 162 -8.88 6.96 6.27
CA ARG A 162 -9.90 6.44 7.17
C ARG A 162 -11.31 6.54 6.60
N LYS A 163 -11.70 7.72 6.09
CA LYS A 163 -13.00 7.91 5.45
C LYS A 163 -13.23 6.95 4.26
N CYS A 164 -12.18 6.63 3.52
CA CYS A 164 -12.29 5.66 2.42
C CYS A 164 -12.66 4.26 2.91
N ILE A 165 -12.34 3.89 4.15
CA ILE A 165 -12.57 2.54 4.71
C ILE A 165 -13.64 2.49 5.80
N ASP A 166 -14.20 3.63 6.24
CA ASP A 166 -15.16 3.71 7.36
C ASP A 166 -16.48 2.92 7.17
N HIS A 167 -16.76 2.41 5.96
CA HIS A 167 -17.98 1.68 5.59
C HIS A 167 -17.74 0.18 5.32
N LEU A 168 -16.50 -0.28 5.44
CA LEU A 168 -16.09 -1.68 5.34
C LEU A 168 -16.18 -2.33 6.72
#